data_AF-A0AAW1Y0S7-F1
#
_entry.id   AF-A0AAW1Y0S7-F1
#
_cell.length_a   1.000
_cell.length_b   1.000
_cell.length_c   1.000
_cell.angle_alpha   90.00
_cell.angle_beta   90.00
_cell.angle_gamma   90.00
#
_symmetry.space_group_name_H-M   'P 1'
#
loop_
_entity.id
_entity.type
_entity.pdbx_description
1 polymer ?
#
loop_
_entity_poly.entity_id
_entity_poly.type
_entity_poly.pdbx_seq_one_letter_code
_entity_poly.pdbx_strand_id
1 'polypeptide(L)'
;MWNAESLPTVSPDLWYLNLRGCKRLREIPQLPPKVQWLNAADCVQLESFATLSNILEHKESEMIKCLVLSNCERLCDNLAHDVAKIGRNILTEVSLCSLFLSCTQSEFEVVFPANEIPKWFSHHKHLNFLETSELSFEIPLSLKLGDKGLAICAAVAVETTTPKEKDVIQSNLGSCTFTAKIDINGESTIARSFSFEARDVASAHVWLCYIPFIMFAYHQSPPFTCGVSVEHTSRGSVRCKSYGVHLVIPQDDHEDAW
;
A
#
# COMPACT_ATOMS: atom_id res chain seq x y z
N MET A 1 -19.05 11.83 16.91
CA MET A 1 -18.84 11.18 15.60
C MET A 1 -19.55 12.04 14.57
N TRP A 2 -18.85 12.44 13.51
CA TRP A 2 -19.46 13.18 12.40
C TRP A 2 -20.43 12.25 11.65
N ASN A 3 -21.57 12.80 11.22
CA ASN A 3 -22.77 12.02 10.84
C ASN A 3 -23.26 12.28 9.41
N ALA A 4 -22.53 13.06 8.60
CA ALA A 4 -22.91 13.33 7.22
C ALA A 4 -22.51 12.18 6.29
N GLU A 5 -23.22 12.07 5.17
CA GLU A 5 -22.97 11.05 4.15
C GLU A 5 -21.93 11.50 3.09
N SER A 6 -21.62 12.79 3.04
CA SER A 6 -20.64 13.40 2.14
C SER A 6 -19.81 14.48 2.84
N LEU A 7 -18.57 14.69 2.38
CA LEU A 7 -17.70 15.72 2.93
C LEU A 7 -18.15 17.13 2.49
N PRO A 8 -18.14 18.12 3.41
CA PRO A 8 -18.26 19.52 3.01
C PRO A 8 -17.03 19.94 2.20
N THR A 9 -17.12 21.11 1.56
CA THR A 9 -15.95 21.73 0.92
C THR A 9 -14.81 21.89 1.93
N VAL A 10 -13.66 21.32 1.60
CA VAL A 10 -12.44 21.40 2.41
C VAL A 10 -11.56 22.56 1.94
N SER A 11 -10.73 23.09 2.84
CA SER A 11 -9.81 24.19 2.54
C SER A 11 -8.80 23.81 1.43
N PRO A 12 -8.48 24.70 0.46
CA PRO A 12 -7.49 24.42 -0.58
C PRO A 12 -6.07 24.24 -0.04
N ASP A 13 -5.78 24.75 1.17
CA ASP A 13 -4.49 24.61 1.85
C ASP A 13 -4.43 23.42 2.80
N LEU A 14 -5.45 22.56 2.79
CA LEU A 14 -5.49 21.37 3.63
C LEU A 14 -4.42 20.37 3.18
N TRP A 15 -3.56 19.95 4.11
CA TRP A 15 -2.51 18.96 3.87
C TRP A 15 -2.76 17.61 4.56
N TYR A 16 -3.59 17.61 5.60
CA TYR A 16 -3.95 16.45 6.42
C TYR A 16 -5.47 16.38 6.61
N LEU A 17 -6.07 15.23 6.33
CA LEU A 17 -7.50 14.98 6.52
C LEU A 17 -7.71 13.67 7.30
N ASN A 18 -8.43 13.76 8.42
CA ASN A 18 -8.79 12.61 9.23
C ASN A 18 -10.32 12.44 9.26
N LEU A 19 -10.78 11.38 8.62
CA LEU A 19 -12.17 10.95 8.51
C LEU A 19 -12.42 9.67 9.29
N ARG A 20 -11.48 9.24 10.13
CA ARG A 20 -11.57 7.96 10.81
C ARG A 20 -12.90 7.80 11.56
N GLY A 21 -13.56 6.67 11.34
CA GLY A 21 -14.81 6.30 12.01
C GLY A 21 -16.02 7.10 11.54
N CYS A 22 -15.95 7.76 10.39
CA CYS A 22 -17.11 8.40 9.75
C CYS A 22 -18.00 7.34 9.09
N LYS A 23 -18.67 6.51 9.89
CA LYS A 23 -19.38 5.29 9.46
C LYS A 23 -20.57 5.51 8.52
N ARG A 24 -21.02 6.75 8.33
CA ARG A 24 -22.10 7.13 7.40
C ARG A 24 -21.59 7.74 6.11
N LEU A 25 -20.29 8.07 6.05
CA LEU A 25 -19.67 8.65 4.87
C LEU A 25 -19.74 7.64 3.73
N ARG A 26 -20.33 8.04 2.60
CA ARG A 26 -20.45 7.21 1.40
C ARG A 26 -19.51 7.64 0.29
N GLU A 27 -19.15 8.92 0.26
CA GLU A 27 -18.33 9.48 -0.80
C GLU A 27 -17.28 10.45 -0.26
N ILE A 28 -16.07 10.37 -0.82
CA ILE A 28 -15.04 11.40 -0.69
C ILE A 28 -14.94 12.09 -2.05
N PRO A 29 -15.28 13.40 -2.16
CA PRO A 29 -15.12 14.15 -3.40
C PRO A 29 -13.65 14.35 -3.74
N GLN A 30 -13.37 14.97 -4.89
CA GLN A 30 -11.99 15.32 -5.24
C GLN A 30 -11.41 16.23 -4.16
N LEU A 31 -10.27 15.82 -3.62
CA LEU A 31 -9.57 16.59 -2.61
C LEU A 31 -8.64 17.62 -3.27
N PRO A 32 -8.33 18.72 -2.56
CA PRO A 32 -7.29 19.64 -2.99
C PRO A 32 -5.95 18.93 -3.20
N PRO A 33 -5.13 19.35 -4.18
CA PRO A 33 -3.87 18.68 -4.53
C PRO A 33 -2.82 18.73 -3.40
N LYS A 34 -2.98 19.64 -2.43
CA LYS A 34 -2.07 19.74 -1.29
C LYS A 34 -2.28 18.65 -0.23
N VAL A 35 -3.37 17.87 -0.29
CA VAL A 35 -3.63 16.80 0.67
C VAL A 35 -2.62 15.67 0.49
N GLN A 36 -1.72 15.54 1.45
CA GLN A 36 -0.69 14.49 1.45
C GLN A 36 -1.04 13.34 2.39
N TRP A 37 -1.94 13.55 3.35
CA TRP A 37 -2.33 12.53 4.31
C TRP A 37 -3.85 12.44 4.43
N LEU A 38 -4.40 11.25 4.17
CA LEU A 38 -5.81 10.94 4.35
C LEU A 38 -5.96 9.68 5.21
N ASN A 39 -6.59 9.82 6.38
CA ASN A 39 -7.02 8.67 7.18
C ASN A 39 -8.54 8.51 7.10
N ALA A 40 -9.00 7.51 6.35
CA ALA A 40 -10.41 7.14 6.23
C ALA A 40 -10.73 5.79 6.91
N ALA A 41 -9.87 5.32 7.82
CA ALA A 41 -10.09 4.06 8.52
C ALA A 41 -11.49 3.99 9.17
N ASP A 42 -12.09 2.80 9.20
CA ASP A 42 -13.42 2.56 9.80
C ASP A 42 -14.59 3.31 9.12
N CYS A 43 -14.41 3.82 7.89
CA CYS A 43 -15.48 4.36 7.05
C CYS A 43 -16.22 3.22 6.30
N VAL A 44 -16.90 2.37 7.05
CA VAL A 44 -17.50 1.10 6.56
C VAL A 44 -18.58 1.25 5.47
N GLN A 45 -19.15 2.46 5.30
CA GLN A 45 -20.14 2.76 4.24
C GLN A 45 -19.53 3.49 3.04
N LEU A 46 -18.23 3.76 3.04
CA LEU A 46 -17.55 4.47 1.97
C LEU A 46 -17.60 3.63 0.70
N GLU A 47 -18.20 4.18 -0.35
CA GLU A 47 -18.46 3.50 -1.63
C GLU A 47 -17.65 4.10 -2.77
N SER A 48 -17.32 5.40 -2.71
CA SER A 48 -16.56 6.08 -3.75
C SER A 48 -15.54 7.09 -3.20
N PHE A 49 -14.44 7.25 -3.92
CA PHE A 49 -13.46 8.29 -3.68
C PHE A 49 -12.95 8.84 -5.02
N ALA A 50 -13.33 10.08 -5.34
CA ALA A 50 -13.10 10.67 -6.65
C ALA A 50 -11.63 10.71 -7.08
N THR A 51 -10.67 10.94 -6.17
CA THR A 51 -9.24 10.91 -6.51
C THR A 51 -8.82 9.53 -7.03
N LEU A 52 -9.26 8.44 -6.39
CA LEU A 52 -8.94 7.08 -6.87
C LEU A 52 -9.65 6.74 -8.17
N SER A 53 -10.90 7.20 -8.35
CA SER A 53 -11.62 7.07 -9.62
C SER A 53 -10.91 7.83 -10.75
N ASN A 54 -10.39 9.03 -10.48
CA ASN A 54 -9.64 9.81 -11.45
C ASN A 54 -8.29 9.18 -11.81
N ILE A 55 -7.61 8.56 -10.85
CA ILE A 55 -6.39 7.77 -11.12
C ILE A 55 -6.73 6.60 -12.05
N LEU A 56 -7.81 5.86 -11.75
CA LEU A 56 -8.28 4.75 -12.58
C LEU A 56 -8.62 5.18 -14.01
N GLU A 57 -9.15 6.38 -14.18
CA GLU A 57 -9.50 6.98 -15.48
C GLU A 57 -8.35 7.75 -16.15
N HIS A 58 -7.13 7.68 -15.60
CA HIS A 58 -5.94 8.41 -16.08
C HIS A 58 -6.10 9.94 -16.12
N LYS A 59 -6.98 10.49 -15.28
CA LYS A 59 -7.22 11.94 -15.11
C LYS A 59 -6.40 12.56 -13.99
N GLU A 60 -5.80 11.73 -13.15
CA GLU A 60 -4.95 12.10 -12.02
C GLU A 60 -3.70 11.21 -12.06
N SER A 61 -2.53 11.80 -11.84
CA SER A 61 -1.24 11.06 -11.86
C SER A 61 -0.50 11.10 -10.53
N GLU A 62 -0.96 11.92 -9.60
CA GLU A 62 -0.37 12.06 -8.27
C GLU A 62 -1.17 11.26 -7.23
N MET A 63 -0.46 10.40 -6.49
CA MET A 63 -1.03 9.66 -5.37
C MET A 63 -0.97 10.50 -4.09
N ILE A 64 -1.96 10.35 -3.21
CA ILE A 64 -1.86 10.87 -1.84
C ILE A 64 -0.72 10.13 -1.13
N LYS A 65 0.27 10.88 -0.63
CA LYS A 65 1.48 10.31 0.00
C LYS A 65 1.18 9.27 1.07
N CYS A 66 0.14 9.44 1.87
CA CYS A 66 -0.38 8.36 2.68
C CYS A 66 -1.90 8.30 2.71
N LEU A 67 -2.41 7.12 2.41
CA LEU A 67 -3.82 6.83 2.29
C LEU A 67 -4.18 5.61 3.14
N VAL A 68 -4.90 5.82 4.23
CA VAL A 68 -5.37 4.74 5.13
C VAL A 68 -6.84 4.47 4.87
N LEU A 69 -7.14 3.31 4.31
CA LEU A 69 -8.48 2.81 3.96
C LEU A 69 -8.87 1.58 4.78
N SER A 70 -8.25 1.35 5.95
CA SER A 70 -8.57 0.18 6.77
C SER A 70 -10.08 0.04 7.05
N ASN A 71 -10.60 -1.17 6.96
CA ASN A 71 -12.02 -1.48 7.13
C ASN A 71 -12.97 -0.68 6.19
N CYS A 72 -12.52 -0.36 4.98
CA CYS A 72 -13.31 0.26 3.91
C CYS A 72 -13.61 -0.74 2.78
N GLU A 73 -14.18 -1.90 3.12
CA GLU A 73 -14.39 -3.03 2.20
C GLU A 73 -15.23 -2.62 0.98
N ARG A 74 -16.30 -1.85 1.17
CA ARG A 74 -17.18 -1.41 0.06
C ARG A 74 -16.44 -0.59 -1.00
N LEU A 75 -15.60 0.35 -0.57
CA LEU A 75 -14.80 1.15 -1.50
C LEU A 75 -13.82 0.25 -2.27
N CYS A 76 -13.12 -0.62 -1.55
CA CYS A 76 -12.14 -1.53 -2.14
C CYS A 76 -12.78 -2.52 -3.12
N ASP A 77 -13.94 -3.07 -2.79
CA ASP A 77 -14.70 -3.97 -3.67
C ASP A 77 -15.18 -3.24 -4.94
N ASN A 78 -15.70 -2.02 -4.80
CA ASN A 78 -16.11 -1.20 -5.94
C ASN A 78 -14.92 -0.87 -6.85
N LEU A 79 -13.79 -0.43 -6.28
CA LEU A 79 -12.57 -0.17 -7.04
C LEU A 79 -12.05 -1.44 -7.71
N ALA A 80 -11.99 -2.56 -7.01
CA ALA A 80 -11.53 -3.83 -7.60
C ALA A 80 -12.41 -4.26 -8.77
N HIS A 81 -13.73 -4.08 -8.66
CA HIS A 81 -14.67 -4.33 -9.74
C HIS A 81 -14.45 -3.41 -10.94
N ASP A 82 -14.21 -2.11 -10.71
CA ASP A 82 -13.96 -1.15 -11.79
C ASP A 82 -12.60 -1.37 -12.47
N VAL A 83 -11.55 -1.67 -11.69
CA VAL A 83 -10.23 -2.09 -12.22
C VAL A 83 -10.39 -3.36 -13.06
N ALA A 84 -11.18 -4.34 -12.61
CA ALA A 84 -11.44 -5.58 -13.37
C ALA A 84 -12.21 -5.33 -14.68
N LYS A 85 -13.10 -4.34 -14.76
CA LYS A 85 -13.78 -3.98 -16.02
C LYS A 85 -12.80 -3.47 -17.06
N ILE A 86 -11.86 -2.62 -16.66
CA ILE A 86 -10.84 -2.05 -17.54
C ILE A 86 -9.83 -3.15 -17.93
N GLY A 87 -9.39 -3.94 -16.95
CA GLY A 87 -8.41 -4.99 -17.13
C GLY A 87 -8.89 -6.22 -17.90
N ARG A 88 -10.21 -6.41 -18.15
CA ARG A 88 -10.68 -7.49 -19.05
C ARG A 88 -10.15 -7.40 -20.49
N ASN A 89 -9.56 -6.27 -20.87
CA ASN A 89 -8.87 -6.10 -22.15
C ASN A 89 -7.35 -6.40 -22.10
N ILE A 90 -6.76 -6.69 -20.92
CA ILE A 90 -5.31 -6.91 -20.71
C ILE A 90 -5.10 -8.19 -19.87
N LEU A 91 -4.30 -9.14 -20.36
CA LEU A 91 -4.12 -10.50 -19.81
C LEU A 91 -3.35 -10.59 -18.46
N THR A 92 -3.23 -9.50 -17.70
CA THR A 92 -2.43 -9.45 -16.46
C THR A 92 -3.28 -9.67 -15.20
N GLU A 93 -2.67 -10.14 -14.11
CA GLU A 93 -3.33 -10.23 -12.80
C GLU A 93 -3.72 -8.82 -12.31
N VAL A 94 -5.03 -8.54 -12.32
CA VAL A 94 -5.60 -7.23 -11.98
C VAL A 94 -5.86 -7.17 -10.47
N SER A 95 -5.28 -6.18 -9.79
CA SER A 95 -5.45 -5.97 -8.35
C SER A 95 -5.52 -4.49 -8.00
N LEU A 96 -5.94 -4.15 -6.77
CA LEU A 96 -5.84 -2.77 -6.27
C LEU A 96 -4.40 -2.27 -6.23
N CYS A 97 -3.41 -3.14 -6.00
CA CYS A 97 -2.01 -2.75 -6.10
C CYS A 97 -1.67 -2.25 -7.51
N SER A 98 -2.23 -2.85 -8.55
CA SER A 98 -2.04 -2.41 -9.94
C SER A 98 -2.59 -1.00 -10.17
N LEU A 99 -3.74 -0.67 -9.57
CA LEU A 99 -4.29 0.69 -9.59
C LEU A 99 -3.34 1.66 -8.89
N PHE A 100 -2.92 1.36 -7.66
CA PHE A 100 -2.08 2.29 -6.89
C PHE A 100 -0.70 2.50 -7.52
N LEU A 101 -0.09 1.43 -8.04
CA LEU A 101 1.21 1.48 -8.72
C LEU A 101 1.14 2.09 -10.13
N SER A 102 -0.03 2.54 -10.61
CA SER A 102 -0.09 3.39 -11.80
C SER A 102 0.43 4.81 -11.57
N CYS A 103 0.56 5.24 -10.30
CA CYS A 103 1.03 6.56 -9.90
C CYS A 103 2.47 6.51 -9.35
N THR A 104 3.46 6.39 -10.22
CA THR A 104 4.88 6.21 -9.81
C THR A 104 5.69 7.50 -9.68
N GLN A 105 5.04 8.67 -9.73
CA GLN A 105 5.72 9.96 -9.75
C GLN A 105 6.34 10.36 -8.40
N SER A 106 5.77 9.88 -7.29
CA SER A 106 6.22 10.21 -5.94
C SER A 106 6.09 9.01 -5.01
N GLU A 107 6.84 9.04 -3.91
CA GLU A 107 6.67 8.07 -2.83
C GLU A 107 5.26 8.13 -2.24
N PHE A 108 4.66 6.98 -2.00
CA PHE A 108 3.37 6.87 -1.32
C PHE A 108 3.22 5.58 -0.51
N GLU A 109 2.26 5.59 0.40
CA GLU A 109 1.84 4.45 1.21
C GLU A 109 0.32 4.31 1.20
N VAL A 110 -0.19 3.12 0.94
CA VAL A 110 -1.63 2.81 0.99
C VAL A 110 -1.88 1.61 1.90
N VAL A 111 -2.88 1.72 2.77
CA VAL A 111 -3.34 0.63 3.62
C VAL A 111 -4.79 0.32 3.29
N PHE A 112 -5.12 -0.92 2.98
CA PHE A 112 -6.46 -1.28 2.54
C PHE A 112 -6.84 -2.73 2.89
N PRO A 113 -8.15 -3.06 3.02
CA PRO A 113 -8.62 -4.42 3.16
C PRO A 113 -8.24 -5.26 1.94
N ALA A 114 -7.50 -6.34 2.16
CA ALA A 114 -7.19 -7.34 1.15
C ALA A 114 -6.69 -8.60 1.83
N ASN A 115 -7.05 -9.75 1.26
CA ASN A 115 -6.69 -11.05 1.83
C ASN A 115 -5.27 -11.47 1.47
N GLU A 116 -4.79 -11.11 0.28
CA GLU A 116 -3.53 -11.61 -0.28
C GLU A 116 -2.85 -10.52 -1.11
N ILE A 117 -1.53 -10.58 -1.16
CA ILE A 117 -0.72 -9.76 -2.06
C ILE A 117 -0.73 -10.39 -3.47
N PRO A 118 -0.66 -9.60 -4.56
CA PRO A 118 -0.63 -10.13 -5.93
C PRO A 118 0.57 -11.05 -6.21
N LYS A 119 0.40 -12.05 -7.07
CA LYS A 119 1.43 -13.08 -7.30
C LYS A 119 2.71 -12.56 -7.96
N TRP A 120 2.63 -11.46 -8.70
CA TRP A 120 3.77 -10.84 -9.37
C TRP A 120 4.75 -10.11 -8.44
N PHE A 121 4.45 -9.99 -7.14
CA PHE A 121 5.50 -9.67 -6.17
C PHE A 121 6.51 -10.83 -6.11
N SER A 122 7.79 -10.52 -6.26
CA SER A 122 8.87 -11.51 -6.46
C SER A 122 9.15 -12.39 -5.24
N HIS A 123 8.42 -12.20 -4.14
CA HIS A 123 8.59 -12.98 -2.92
C HIS A 123 7.25 -13.23 -2.24
N HIS A 124 6.90 -14.51 -2.11
CA HIS A 124 5.76 -14.96 -1.30
C HIS A 124 6.30 -15.98 -0.30
N LYS A 125 6.43 -15.58 0.96
CA LYS A 125 6.60 -16.55 2.03
C LYS A 125 5.34 -16.54 2.91
N HIS A 126 4.72 -17.71 3.05
CA HIS A 126 3.79 -17.97 4.14
C HIS A 126 4.63 -18.21 5.40
N LEU A 127 4.73 -17.21 6.26
CA LEU A 127 5.73 -17.18 7.33
C LEU A 127 5.14 -17.47 8.72
N ASN A 128 5.88 -18.26 9.50
CA ASN A 128 5.72 -18.37 10.94
C ASN A 128 6.92 -17.67 11.61
N PHE A 129 6.64 -16.81 12.60
CA PHE A 129 7.55 -16.12 13.55
C PHE A 129 8.98 -15.73 13.09
N LEU A 130 9.23 -14.41 13.05
CA LEU A 130 10.55 -13.74 13.01
C LEU A 130 11.50 -14.24 11.91
N GLU A 131 11.05 -14.11 10.66
CA GLU A 131 11.93 -14.29 9.50
C GLU A 131 12.25 -12.94 8.84
N THR A 132 13.52 -12.77 8.48
CA THR A 132 13.98 -11.76 7.52
C THR A 132 13.94 -12.39 6.13
N SER A 133 13.52 -11.61 5.13
CA SER A 133 13.75 -11.97 3.72
C SER A 133 14.67 -10.95 3.10
N GLU A 134 15.61 -11.43 2.29
CA GLU A 134 16.57 -10.60 1.56
C GLU A 134 16.40 -10.86 0.07
N LEU A 135 16.24 -9.79 -0.70
CA LEU A 135 16.14 -9.79 -2.15
C LEU A 135 17.19 -8.83 -2.71
N SER A 136 17.63 -9.12 -3.94
CA SER A 136 18.59 -8.29 -4.64
C SER A 136 18.14 -8.15 -6.09
N PHE A 137 18.12 -6.92 -6.58
CA PHE A 137 17.79 -6.59 -7.97
C PHE A 137 19.01 -6.01 -8.66
N GLU A 138 19.38 -6.57 -9.80
CA GLU A 138 20.41 -5.99 -10.67
C GLU A 138 19.77 -4.92 -11.56
N ILE A 139 20.20 -3.66 -11.41
CA ILE A 139 19.71 -2.54 -12.21
C ILE A 139 20.67 -2.31 -13.38
N PRO A 140 20.22 -2.51 -14.64
CA PRO A 140 21.10 -2.42 -15.81
C PRO A 140 21.40 -0.98 -16.20
N LEU A 141 22.53 -0.76 -16.89
CA LEU A 141 22.99 0.54 -17.42
C LEU A 141 21.94 1.31 -18.23
N SER A 142 21.09 0.59 -18.97
CA SER A 142 20.08 1.17 -19.85
C SER A 142 18.87 1.75 -19.11
N LEU A 143 18.71 1.46 -17.81
CA LEU A 143 17.49 1.80 -17.09
C LEU A 143 17.45 3.28 -16.70
N LYS A 144 16.50 4.04 -17.27
CA LYS A 144 16.19 5.40 -16.83
C LYS A 144 15.38 5.35 -15.54
N LEU A 145 15.95 5.82 -14.43
CA LEU A 145 15.37 5.69 -13.08
C LEU A 145 14.12 6.56 -12.79
N GLY A 146 13.76 7.50 -13.67
CA GLY A 146 12.88 8.62 -13.34
C GLY A 146 11.49 8.24 -12.80
N ASP A 147 10.84 7.26 -13.41
CA ASP A 147 9.48 6.77 -13.11
C ASP A 147 9.47 5.35 -12.53
N LYS A 148 10.65 4.87 -12.11
CA LYS A 148 10.89 3.51 -11.65
C LYS A 148 11.23 3.51 -10.18
N GLY A 149 10.91 2.40 -9.53
CA GLY A 149 11.13 2.29 -8.10
C GLY A 149 10.81 0.92 -7.58
N LEU A 150 10.74 0.85 -6.26
CA LEU A 150 10.41 -0.36 -5.53
C LEU A 150 9.00 -0.26 -4.98
N ALA A 151 8.21 -1.30 -5.20
CA ALA A 151 6.98 -1.55 -4.47
C ALA A 151 7.25 -2.61 -3.39
N ILE A 152 6.93 -2.28 -2.15
CA ILE A 152 6.96 -3.19 -0.99
C ILE A 152 5.51 -3.41 -0.58
N CYS A 153 5.11 -4.67 -0.41
CA CYS A 153 3.75 -5.03 -0.08
C CYS A 153 3.75 -6.06 1.05
N ALA A 154 2.95 -5.82 2.10
CA ALA A 154 2.87 -6.70 3.24
C ALA A 154 1.42 -6.90 3.67
N ALA A 155 1.04 -8.15 3.93
CA ALA A 155 -0.28 -8.55 4.37
C ALA A 155 -0.27 -9.05 5.82
N VAL A 156 -1.30 -8.69 6.57
CA VAL A 156 -1.58 -9.24 7.90
C VAL A 156 -2.90 -9.98 7.93
N ALA A 157 -3.05 -10.86 8.92
CA ALA A 157 -4.30 -11.48 9.31
C ALA A 157 -4.54 -11.29 10.81
N VAL A 158 -5.81 -11.27 11.22
CA VAL A 158 -6.21 -11.21 12.63
C VAL A 158 -6.58 -12.63 13.09
N GLU A 159 -5.82 -13.19 14.03
CA GLU A 159 -6.12 -14.45 14.68
C GLU A 159 -7.23 -14.23 15.73
N THR A 160 -8.41 -14.80 15.49
CA THR A 160 -9.46 -14.87 16.51
C THR A 160 -9.16 -16.03 17.45
N THR A 161 -8.65 -15.76 18.64
CA THR A 161 -8.60 -16.79 19.69
C THR A 161 -10.03 -17.08 20.15
N THR A 162 -10.41 -18.36 20.26
CA THR A 162 -11.66 -18.74 20.94
C THR A 162 -11.53 -18.32 22.40
N PRO A 163 -12.42 -17.47 22.94
CA PRO A 163 -12.18 -16.90 24.25
C PRO A 163 -12.34 -17.98 25.32
N LYS A 164 -11.28 -18.26 26.07
CA LYS A 164 -11.42 -18.68 27.47
C LYS A 164 -11.74 -17.40 28.25
N GLU A 165 -12.74 -17.45 29.14
CA GLU A 165 -13.39 -16.30 29.82
C GLU A 165 -12.48 -15.28 30.52
N LYS A 166 -11.16 -15.49 30.57
CA LYS A 166 -10.17 -14.57 31.16
C LYS A 166 -9.43 -13.66 30.16
N ASP A 167 -9.62 -13.83 28.85
CA ASP A 167 -8.80 -13.17 27.81
C ASP A 167 -9.47 -11.97 27.10
N VAL A 168 -10.67 -11.55 27.53
CA VAL A 168 -11.45 -10.46 26.87
C VAL A 168 -10.72 -9.11 26.86
N ILE A 169 -9.72 -8.91 27.73
CA ILE A 169 -8.88 -7.70 27.74
C ILE A 169 -7.67 -7.84 26.80
N GLN A 170 -7.22 -9.06 26.47
CA GLN A 170 -6.06 -9.30 25.60
C GLN A 170 -6.39 -9.43 24.11
N SER A 171 -7.64 -9.74 23.73
CA SER A 171 -8.03 -9.87 22.31
C SER A 171 -7.91 -8.57 21.50
N ASN A 172 -7.84 -7.42 22.17
CA ASN A 172 -7.63 -6.11 21.55
C ASN A 172 -6.15 -5.66 21.53
N LEU A 173 -5.22 -6.48 22.06
CA LEU A 173 -3.79 -6.19 22.00
C LEU A 173 -3.15 -7.11 20.96
N GLY A 174 -2.76 -6.51 19.85
CA GLY A 174 -1.95 -7.18 18.86
C GLY A 174 -1.39 -6.16 17.90
N SER A 175 -0.17 -6.38 17.44
CA SER A 175 0.43 -5.55 16.41
C SER A 175 1.35 -6.37 15.53
N CYS A 176 1.45 -5.96 14.27
CA CYS A 176 2.42 -6.51 13.34
C CYS A 176 3.15 -5.36 12.66
N THR A 177 4.44 -5.24 12.93
CA THR A 177 5.31 -4.22 12.34
C THR A 177 6.14 -4.85 11.24
N PHE A 178 6.14 -4.22 10.08
CA PHE A 178 7.07 -4.51 8.98
C PHE A 178 8.13 -3.43 8.93
N THR A 179 9.36 -3.82 8.61
CA THR A 179 10.46 -2.91 8.30
C THR A 179 11.15 -3.41 7.05
N ALA A 180 11.16 -2.60 6.01
CA ALA A 180 11.93 -2.82 4.81
C ALA A 180 13.16 -1.91 4.83
N LYS A 181 14.36 -2.48 4.76
CA LYS A 181 15.63 -1.75 4.60
C LYS A 181 16.09 -1.98 3.16
N ILE A 182 16.43 -0.90 2.48
CA ILE A 182 16.86 -0.91 1.08
C ILE A 182 18.28 -0.39 1.05
N ASP A 183 19.17 -1.13 0.42
CA ASP A 183 20.55 -0.73 0.20
C ASP A 183 20.91 -0.66 -1.29
N ILE A 184 21.88 0.18 -1.61
CA ILE A 184 22.52 0.19 -2.93
C ILE A 184 23.97 -0.23 -2.76
N ASN A 185 24.36 -1.29 -3.48
CA ASN A 185 25.69 -1.90 -3.43
C ASN A 185 26.17 -2.20 -1.99
N GLY A 186 25.25 -2.44 -1.04
CA GLY A 186 25.56 -2.69 0.36
C GLY A 186 25.89 -1.45 1.22
N GLU A 187 25.86 -0.22 0.68
CA GLU A 187 26.43 0.96 1.37
C GLU A 187 25.41 2.05 1.76
N SER A 188 24.32 2.25 1.01
CA SER A 188 23.36 3.34 1.25
C SER A 188 22.01 2.81 1.73
N THR A 189 21.66 2.94 3.02
CA THR A 189 20.40 2.37 3.55
C THR A 189 19.28 3.40 3.74
N ILE A 190 18.12 3.20 3.10
CA ILE A 190 16.84 3.77 3.53
C ILE A 190 15.99 2.70 4.20
N ALA A 191 15.11 3.09 5.11
CA ALA A 191 14.15 2.17 5.72
C ALA A 191 12.72 2.73 5.67
N ARG A 192 11.75 1.84 5.46
CA ARG A 192 10.32 2.13 5.63
C ARG A 192 9.71 1.10 6.57
N SER A 193 8.88 1.58 7.48
CA SER A 193 8.22 0.73 8.45
C SER A 193 6.76 1.10 8.57
N PHE A 194 5.92 0.08 8.72
CA PHE A 194 4.51 0.26 8.99
C PHE A 194 4.05 -0.75 10.05
N SER A 195 3.21 -0.28 10.96
CA SER A 195 2.67 -1.09 12.06
C SER A 195 1.16 -1.19 11.94
N PHE A 196 0.68 -2.42 11.80
CA PHE A 196 -0.73 -2.75 11.99
C PHE A 196 -1.02 -2.91 13.48
N GLU A 197 -2.11 -2.33 13.94
CA GLU A 197 -2.61 -2.48 15.31
C GLU A 197 -3.96 -3.20 15.28
N ALA A 198 -4.22 -4.10 16.22
CA ALA A 198 -5.45 -4.89 16.28
C ALA A 198 -6.73 -4.03 16.32
N ARG A 199 -6.64 -2.81 16.87
CA ARG A 199 -7.73 -1.84 16.91
C ARG A 199 -8.02 -1.17 15.56
N ASP A 200 -7.11 -1.29 14.59
CA ASP A 200 -7.17 -0.60 13.31
C ASP A 200 -7.55 -1.55 12.16
N VAL A 201 -7.50 -2.86 12.38
CA VAL A 201 -7.83 -3.88 11.39
C VAL A 201 -8.82 -4.90 11.95
N ALA A 202 -9.99 -5.01 11.32
CA ALA A 202 -11.01 -5.99 11.69
C ALA A 202 -10.75 -7.38 11.07
N SER A 203 -10.00 -7.41 9.96
CA SER A 203 -9.73 -8.60 9.15
C SER A 203 -8.34 -8.49 8.48
N ALA A 204 -8.09 -9.31 7.46
CA ALA A 204 -6.86 -9.20 6.67
C ALA A 204 -6.75 -7.84 5.95
N HIS A 205 -5.55 -7.26 6.01
CA HIS A 205 -5.22 -5.96 5.44
C HIS A 205 -3.85 -6.01 4.78
N VAL A 206 -3.64 -5.13 3.81
CA VAL A 206 -2.40 -4.96 3.08
C VAL A 206 -1.88 -3.54 3.26
N TRP A 207 -0.56 -3.42 3.45
CA TRP A 207 0.21 -2.19 3.34
C TRP A 207 1.02 -2.26 2.05
N LEU A 208 0.85 -1.27 1.20
CA LEU A 208 1.61 -1.09 -0.03
C LEU A 208 2.40 0.22 0.09
N CYS A 209 3.72 0.14 -0.11
CA CYS A 209 4.61 1.29 -0.15
C CYS A 209 5.32 1.31 -1.51
N TYR A 210 5.30 2.46 -2.18
CA TYR A 210 6.08 2.69 -3.38
C TYR A 210 7.15 3.75 -3.11
N ILE A 211 8.38 3.47 -3.52
CA ILE A 211 9.53 4.35 -3.34
C ILE A 211 10.24 4.49 -4.69
N PRO A 212 10.17 5.66 -5.35
CA PRO A 212 10.88 5.88 -6.60
C PRO A 212 12.40 5.93 -6.36
N PHE A 213 13.18 5.43 -7.32
CA PHE A 213 14.64 5.38 -7.21
C PHE A 213 15.25 6.75 -6.99
N ILE A 214 14.66 7.80 -7.54
CA ILE A 214 15.15 9.18 -7.35
C ILE A 214 15.20 9.60 -5.87
N MET A 215 14.48 8.91 -4.98
CA MET A 215 14.50 9.21 -3.54
C MET A 215 15.75 8.67 -2.82
N PHE A 216 16.39 7.62 -3.33
CA PHE A 216 17.47 6.93 -2.61
C PHE A 216 18.67 6.52 -3.46
N ALA A 217 18.52 6.51 -4.79
CA ALA A 217 19.56 6.25 -5.78
C ALA A 217 20.00 7.51 -6.54
N TYR A 218 19.67 8.71 -6.05
CA TYR A 218 19.93 9.99 -6.73
C TYR A 218 21.41 10.30 -7.03
N HIS A 219 22.34 9.66 -6.33
CA HIS A 219 23.78 9.77 -6.56
C HIS A 219 24.38 8.59 -7.35
N GLN A 220 23.56 7.63 -7.74
CA GLN A 220 24.00 6.39 -8.36
C GLN A 220 23.61 6.38 -9.82
N SER A 221 24.59 6.10 -10.69
CA SER A 221 24.33 5.80 -12.10
C SER A 221 24.32 4.28 -12.26
N PRO A 222 23.32 3.69 -12.92
CA PRO A 222 23.38 2.28 -13.28
C PRO A 222 24.70 1.91 -14.00
N PRO A 223 25.25 0.70 -13.79
CA PRO A 223 24.60 -0.41 -13.11
C PRO A 223 24.85 -0.37 -11.59
N PHE A 224 23.85 -0.78 -10.82
CA PHE A 224 24.01 -1.01 -9.40
C PHE A 224 23.12 -2.15 -8.94
N THR A 225 23.48 -2.73 -7.81
CA THR A 225 22.69 -3.74 -7.14
C THR A 225 21.82 -3.06 -6.09
N CYS A 226 20.52 -3.31 -6.13
CA CYS A 226 19.56 -2.83 -5.15
C CYS A 226 19.18 -3.99 -4.21
N GLY A 227 19.72 -3.98 -3.01
CA GLY A 227 19.37 -4.91 -1.94
C GLY A 227 18.11 -4.45 -1.21
N VAL A 228 17.23 -5.39 -0.86
CA VAL A 228 16.04 -5.13 -0.05
C VAL A 228 15.91 -6.23 0.98
N SER A 229 15.97 -5.88 2.25
CA SER A 229 15.65 -6.77 3.36
C SER A 229 14.33 -6.37 4.00
N VAL A 230 13.41 -7.32 4.16
CA VAL A 230 12.12 -7.11 4.81
C VAL A 230 12.04 -8.03 6.03
N GLU A 231 11.84 -7.41 7.19
CA GLU A 231 11.66 -8.08 8.46
C GLU A 231 10.30 -7.72 9.05
N HIS A 232 9.75 -8.61 9.88
CA HIS A 232 8.50 -8.35 10.58
C HIS A 232 8.56 -8.79 12.04
N THR A 233 7.78 -8.12 12.89
CA THR A 233 7.56 -8.52 14.28
C THR A 233 6.07 -8.56 14.53
N SER A 234 5.54 -9.74 14.88
CA SER A 234 4.13 -9.92 15.25
C SER A 234 3.99 -10.13 16.76
N ARG A 235 3.00 -9.49 17.38
CA ARG A 235 2.63 -9.64 18.79
C ARG A 235 1.11 -9.76 18.89
N GLY A 236 0.63 -10.63 19.77
CA GLY A 236 -0.81 -10.79 20.01
C GLY A 236 -1.58 -11.29 18.79
N SER A 237 -2.76 -10.71 18.55
CA SER A 237 -3.73 -11.19 17.56
C SER A 237 -3.42 -10.82 16.10
N VAL A 238 -2.56 -9.85 15.82
CA VAL A 238 -2.22 -9.46 14.45
C VAL A 238 -0.95 -10.19 14.02
N ARG A 239 -1.06 -10.97 12.93
CA ARG A 239 0.03 -11.78 12.39
C ARG A 239 0.37 -11.37 10.98
N CYS A 240 1.66 -11.36 10.67
CA CYS A 240 2.12 -11.35 9.29
C CYS A 240 1.57 -12.58 8.55
N LYS A 241 0.93 -12.36 7.40
CA LYS A 241 0.49 -13.42 6.49
C LYS A 241 1.51 -13.65 5.37
N SER A 242 1.98 -12.57 4.76
CA SER A 242 2.98 -12.58 3.69
C SER A 242 3.52 -11.18 3.46
N TYR A 243 4.65 -11.06 2.77
CA TYR A 243 5.15 -9.82 2.21
C TYR A 243 6.02 -10.10 1.00
N GLY A 244 6.16 -9.12 0.13
CA GLY A 244 6.92 -9.21 -1.11
C GLY A 244 7.41 -7.85 -1.59
N VAL A 245 8.38 -7.89 -2.50
CA VAL A 245 8.98 -6.72 -3.14
C VAL A 245 8.87 -6.89 -4.65
N HIS A 246 8.63 -5.80 -5.36
CA HIS A 246 8.55 -5.76 -6.81
C HIS A 246 9.28 -4.54 -7.35
N LEU A 247 10.07 -4.73 -8.40
CA LEU A 247 10.69 -3.65 -9.16
C LEU A 247 9.66 -3.12 -10.17
N VAL A 248 9.17 -1.90 -9.95
CA VAL A 248 8.16 -1.28 -10.81
C VAL A 248 8.86 -0.65 -12.02
N ILE A 249 8.62 -1.24 -13.19
CA ILE A 249 9.08 -0.75 -14.49
C ILE A 249 7.83 -0.47 -15.34
N PRO A 250 7.55 0.79 -15.73
CA PRO A 250 6.44 1.11 -16.60
C PRO A 250 6.53 0.38 -17.95
N GLN A 251 5.37 0.05 -18.53
CA GLN A 251 5.27 -0.84 -19.70
C GLN A 251 5.90 -0.27 -20.98
N ASP A 252 6.16 1.03 -21.06
CA ASP A 252 6.68 1.69 -22.27
C ASP A 252 8.15 1.36 -22.59
N ASP A 253 8.90 0.76 -21.65
CA ASP A 253 10.31 0.38 -21.87
C ASP A 253 10.49 -1.02 -22.48
N HIS A 254 9.41 -1.71 -22.87
CA HIS A 254 9.51 -3.02 -23.52
C HIS A 254 9.78 -2.97 -25.04
N GLU A 255 9.75 -1.79 -25.68
CA GLU A 255 9.87 -1.68 -27.14
C GLU A 255 11.31 -1.49 -27.68
N ASP A 256 12.31 -1.16 -26.85
CA ASP A 256 13.66 -0.80 -27.35
C ASP A 256 14.75 -1.89 -27.16
N ALA A 257 14.36 -3.15 -26.97
CA ALA A 257 15.31 -4.27 -26.85
C ALA A 257 15.26 -5.24 -28.05
N TRP A 258 15.70 -4.77 -29.23
CA TRP A 258 16.13 -5.63 -30.35
C TRP A 258 17.37 -5.06 -31.04
#